data_AF-A0A3B8QJ65-F1
#
_entry.id   AF-A0A3B8QJ65-F1
#
_cell.length_a   1.000
_cell.length_b   1.000
_cell.length_c   1.000
_cell.angle_alpha   90.00
_cell.angle_beta   90.00
_cell.angle_gamma   90.00
#
_symmetry.space_group_name_H-M   'P 1'
#
loop_
_entity.id
_entity.type
_entity.pdbx_description
1 polymer ?
#
loop_
_entity_poly.entity_id
_entity_poly.type
_entity_poly.pdbx_seq_one_letter_code
_entity_poly.pdbx_strand_id
1 'polypeptide(L)' 'MEPGYILLLLAAYFGLLVLVARWSSPSSDNKTFFTGNRQSPWYVVSFGMIGASLSGVTFISVPGWVESQGF' A
#
# COMPACT_ATOMS: atom_id res chain seq x y z
N MET A 1 4.75 -11.71 -22.61
CA MET A 1 5.03 -11.57 -21.17
C MET A 1 5.42 -12.95 -20.67
N GLU A 2 6.69 -13.19 -20.36
CA GLU A 2 7.09 -14.45 -19.74
C GLU A 2 6.44 -14.55 -18.34
N PRO A 3 5.75 -15.65 -17.99
CA PRO A 3 5.12 -15.81 -16.67
C PRO A 3 6.07 -15.58 -15.49
N GLY A 4 7.36 -15.84 -15.71
CA GLY A 4 8.42 -15.59 -14.72
C GLY A 4 8.53 -14.14 -14.27
N TYR A 5 8.25 -13.16 -15.14
CA TYR A 5 8.31 -11.74 -14.77
C TYR A 5 7.22 -11.34 -13.78
N ILE A 6 6.02 -11.91 -13.91
CA ILE A 6 4.90 -11.64 -13.00
C ILE A 6 5.23 -12.18 -11.60
N LEU A 7 5.73 -13.41 -11.53
CA LEU A 7 6.14 -14.03 -10.27
C LEU A 7 7.28 -13.26 -9.58
N LEU A 8 8.27 -12.83 -10.35
CA LEU A 8 9.38 -12.02 -9.85
C LEU A 8 8.88 -10.69 -9.30
N LEU A 9 8.00 -9.98 -10.03
CA LEU A 9 7.44 -8.71 -9.60
C LEU A 9 6.63 -8.86 -8.30
N LEU A 10 5.83 -9.91 -8.20
CA LEU A 10 5.04 -10.20 -7.01
C LEU A 10 5.93 -10.52 -5.80
N ALA A 11 6.94 -11.38 -5.98
CA ALA A 11 7.90 -11.71 -4.93
C ALA A 11 8.70 -10.48 -4.48
N ALA A 12 9.17 -9.65 -5.42
CA ALA A 12 9.89 -8.42 -5.12
C ALA A 12 9.02 -7.41 -4.37
N TYR A 13 7.75 -7.25 -4.76
CA TYR A 13 6.80 -6.37 -4.08
C TYR A 13 6.59 -6.78 -2.62
N PHE A 14 6.23 -8.04 -2.36
CA PHE A 14 6.03 -8.52 -0.99
C PHE A 14 7.33 -8.51 -0.17
N GLY A 15 8.47 -8.85 -0.80
CA GLY A 15 9.78 -8.78 -0.17
C GLY A 15 10.12 -7.36 0.29
N LEU A 16 9.87 -6.36 -0.55
CA LEU A 16 10.05 -4.95 -0.21
C LEU A 16 9.17 -4.53 0.97
N LEU A 17 7.88 -4.91 0.96
CA LEU A 17 6.96 -4.61 2.07
C LEU A 17 7.44 -5.19 3.40
N VAL A 18 7.88 -6.46 3.41
CA VAL A 18 8.41 -7.12 4.61
C VAL A 18 9.68 -6.42 5.10
N LEU A 19 10.57 -6.03 4.18
CA LEU A 19 11.79 -5.29 4.50
C LEU A 19 11.47 -3.93 5.17
N VAL A 20 10.54 -3.18 4.59
CA VAL A 20 10.08 -1.89 5.15
C VAL A 20 9.44 -2.09 6.52
N ALA A 21 8.58 -3.09 6.69
CA ALA A 21 7.94 -3.39 7.97
C ALA A 21 8.97 -3.73 9.06
N ARG A 22 10.01 -4.51 8.71
CA ARG A 22 11.06 -4.92 9.64
C ARG A 22 11.96 -3.76 10.05
N TRP A 23 12.21 -2.80 9.15
CA TRP A 23 12.98 -1.60 9.47
C TRP A 23 12.15 -0.56 10.25
N SER A 24 10.86 -0.44 9.93
CA SER A 24 9.96 0.56 10.51
C SER A 24 9.33 0.15 11.86
N SER A 25 9.79 -0.94 12.51
CA SER A 25 9.22 -1.45 13.76
C SER A 25 10.10 -1.17 14.99
N PRO A 26 10.27 0.09 15.45
CA PRO A 26 10.91 0.36 16.73
C PRO A 26 9.87 0.38 17.85
N SER A 27 10.11 -0.40 18.91
CA SER A 27 9.43 -0.32 20.22
C SER A 27 7.93 -0.65 20.26
N SER A 28 7.57 -1.63 21.11
CA SER A 28 6.21 -2.14 21.33
C SER A 28 5.33 -1.26 22.22
N ASP A 29 5.49 0.06 22.17
CA ASP A 29 4.69 0.99 22.99
C ASP A 29 3.41 1.42 22.24
N ASN A 30 2.31 1.55 22.99
CA ASN A 30 0.99 1.92 22.47
C ASN A 30 1.02 3.29 21.76
N LYS A 31 1.81 4.26 22.28
CA LYS A 31 1.94 5.57 21.62
C LYS A 31 2.58 5.45 20.24
N THR A 32 3.57 4.58 20.10
CA THR A 32 4.23 4.33 18.81
C THR A 32 3.27 3.63 17.85
N PHE A 33 2.52 2.64 18.33
CA PHE A 33 1.53 1.91 17.52
C PHE A 33 0.40 2.79 16.97
N PHE A 34 -0.20 3.63 17.83
CA PHE A 34 -1.35 4.45 17.41
C PHE A 34 -0.99 5.79 16.77
N THR A 35 0.14 6.40 17.15
CA THR A 35 0.47 7.78 16.72
C THR A 35 1.80 7.91 15.98
N GLY A 36 2.58 6.83 15.84
CA GLY A 36 3.92 6.89 15.24
C GLY A 36 4.84 7.92 15.91
N ASN A 37 4.62 8.18 17.20
CA ASN A 37 5.26 9.26 17.96
C ASN A 37 5.20 10.66 17.32
N ARG A 38 4.23 10.90 16.42
CA ARG A 38 4.10 12.14 15.64
C ARG A 38 5.37 12.52 14.86
N GLN A 39 6.22 11.55 14.51
CA GLN A 39 7.47 11.78 13.79
C GLN A 39 7.27 11.79 12.27
N SER A 40 6.15 11.26 11.77
CA SER A 40 5.85 11.17 10.35
C SER A 40 5.47 12.54 9.76
N PRO A 41 6.14 13.01 8.70
CA PRO A 41 5.74 14.23 7.99
C PRO A 41 4.32 14.11 7.42
N TRP A 42 3.56 15.21 7.43
CA TRP A 42 2.15 15.23 7.04
C TRP A 42 1.90 14.70 5.61
N TYR A 43 2.82 14.96 4.68
CA TYR A 43 2.67 14.52 3.28
C TYR A 43 2.81 12.99 3.16
N VAL A 44 3.72 12.37 3.90
CA VAL A 44 3.87 10.90 3.94
C VAL A 44 2.60 10.27 4.49
N VAL A 45 2.04 10.84 5.56
CA VAL A 45 0.77 10.40 6.14
C VAL A 45 -0.36 10.52 5.11
N SER A 46 -0.44 11.62 4.37
CA SER A 46 -1.49 11.83 3.37
C SER A 46 -1.48 10.78 2.26
N PHE A 47 -0.31 10.41 1.73
CA PHE A 47 -0.20 9.32 0.76
C PHE A 47 -0.61 7.97 1.36
N GLY A 48 -0.23 7.70 2.61
CA GLY A 48 -0.66 6.50 3.33
C GLY A 48 -2.18 6.43 3.50
N MET A 49 -2.82 7.55 3.84
CA MET A 49 -4.28 7.62 4.01
C MET A 49 -5.05 7.44 2.69
N ILE A 50 -4.54 7.99 1.58
CA ILE A 50 -5.10 7.75 0.25
C ILE A 50 -5.00 6.26 -0.09
N GLY A 51 -3.82 5.67 0.11
CA GLY A 51 -3.58 4.25 -0.15
C GLY A 51 -4.48 3.33 0.69
N ALA A 52 -4.66 3.64 1.98
CA ALA A 52 -5.53 2.86 2.87
C ALA A 52 -7.02 2.95 2.50
N SER A 53 -7.44 4.04 1.85
CA SER A 53 -8.81 4.25 1.42
C SER A 53 -9.12 3.53 0.09
N LEU A 54 -8.08 3.24 -0.70
CA LEU A 54 -8.20 2.51 -1.96
C LEU A 54 -8.09 1.00 -1.71
N SER A 55 -8.93 0.22 -2.37
CA SER A 55 -8.90 -1.24 -2.29
C SER A 55 -8.79 -1.88 -3.67
N GLY A 56 -8.50 -3.19 -3.71
CA GLY A 56 -8.53 -3.96 -4.96
C GLY A 56 -9.88 -3.86 -5.67
N VAL A 57 -10.99 -3.70 -4.94
CA VAL A 57 -12.32 -3.48 -5.52
C VAL A 57 -12.34 -2.20 -6.34
N THR A 58 -11.78 -1.10 -5.83
CA THR A 58 -11.73 0.18 -6.53
C THR A 58 -11.01 0.07 -7.88
N PHE A 59 -9.88 -0.63 -7.92
CA PHE A 59 -9.07 -0.77 -9.14
C PHE A 59 -9.70 -1.64 -10.21
N ILE A 60 -10.57 -2.58 -9.83
CA ILE A 60 -11.30 -3.44 -10.77
C ILE A 60 -12.62 -2.76 -11.17
N SER A 61 -13.33 -2.18 -10.21
CA SER A 61 -14.70 -1.71 -10.40
C SER A 61 -14.80 -0.38 -11.13
N VAL A 62 -13.90 0.57 -10.89
CA VAL A 62 -13.96 1.90 -11.54
C VAL A 62 -13.74 1.77 -13.06
N PRO A 63 -12.70 1.08 -13.57
CA PRO A 63 -12.55 0.88 -15.00
C PRO A 63 -13.70 0.07 -15.62
N GLY A 64 -14.18 -0.98 -14.94
CA GLY A 64 -15.32 -1.77 -15.43
C GLY A 64 -16.62 -0.96 -15.51
N TRP A 65 -16.84 -0.06 -14.55
CA TRP A 65 -17.97 0.87 -14.58
C TRP A 65 -17.84 1.86 -15.75
N VAL A 66 -16.66 2.44 -15.95
CA VAL A 66 -16.36 3.34 -17.07
C VAL A 66 -16.59 2.65 -18.42
N GLU A 67 -16.13 1.41 -18.58
CA GLU A 67 -16.39 0.61 -19.78
C GLU A 67 -17.89 0.38 -19.98
N SER A 68 -18.62 0.02 -18.92
CA SER A 68 -20.05 -0.32 -19.00
C SER A 68 -20.96 0.88 -19.29
N GLN A 69 -20.60 2.07 -18.83
CA GLN A 69 -21.44 3.26 -19.01
C GLN A 69 -21.30 3.86 -20.39
N GLY A 70 -20.22 3.55 -21.13
CA GLY A 70 -19.90 4.12 -22.43
C GLY A 70 -19.66 5.63 -22.31
N PHE A 71 -18.44 6.07 -22.60
CA PHE A 71 -18.25 7.46 -22.99
C PHE A 71 -18.77 7.69 -24.41
#